data_AF-A0A6C0HQ19-F1
#
_entry.id   AF-A0A6C0HQ19-F1
#
_cell.length_a   1.000
_cell.length_b   1.000
_cell.length_c   1.000
_cell.angle_alpha   90.00
_cell.angle_beta   90.00
_cell.angle_gamma   90.00
#
_symmetry.space_group_name_H-M   'P 1'
#
loop_
_entity.id
_entity.type
_entity.pdbx_description
1 polymer ?
#
loop_
_entity_poly.entity_id
_entity_poly.type
_entity_poly.pdbx_seq_one_letter_code
_entity_poly.pdbx_strand_id
1 'polypeptide(L)'
;MRGVINGFYQCNQERVDQLNNRIYSRNVPSQPLQPNFDIQPVSTKYARLPILDRRAPVKTEIKPITTFDVTNNFNPGNAVGPWSGFSSKIDDESTLRSQFFALQSSDQSVYIPSTNSDLYKPSVEEKRDVSEPLIFNQEAYSKPQTPRCLYGMGGDIFNNDSRQQLKNYKGV
;
A
#
# COMPACT_ATOMS: atom_id res chain seq x y z
N MET A 1 42.82 19.26 -17.08
CA MET A 1 41.45 18.70 -17.24
C MET A 1 40.48 19.66 -16.58
N ARG A 2 39.68 20.39 -17.37
CA ARG A 2 38.55 21.21 -16.89
C ARG A 2 37.28 20.39 -17.09
N GLY A 3 36.39 20.34 -16.09
CA GLY A 3 35.09 19.67 -16.19
C GLY A 3 34.92 18.37 -15.41
N VAL A 4 35.92 17.92 -14.64
CA VAL A 4 35.76 16.80 -13.71
C VAL A 4 35.27 17.37 -12.38
N ILE A 5 34.11 16.92 -11.92
CA ILE A 5 33.57 17.25 -10.59
C ILE A 5 34.56 16.74 -9.55
N ASN A 6 35.06 17.64 -8.71
CA ASN A 6 35.89 17.29 -7.55
C ASN A 6 34.93 16.98 -6.39
N GLY A 7 34.39 15.77 -6.37
CA GLY A 7 33.38 15.36 -5.39
C GLY A 7 32.58 14.12 -5.80
N PHE A 8 31.61 13.76 -4.98
CA PHE A 8 30.69 12.65 -5.26
C PHE A 8 29.60 13.09 -6.25
N TYR A 9 29.42 12.33 -7.32
CA TYR A 9 28.39 12.58 -8.34
C TYR A 9 27.42 11.40 -8.38
N GLN A 10 26.17 11.63 -7.94
CA GLN A 10 25.11 10.62 -7.91
C GLN A 10 24.16 10.82 -9.09
N CYS A 11 23.86 9.75 -9.82
CA CYS A 11 22.89 9.77 -10.93
C CYS A 11 21.60 9.02 -10.56
N ASN A 12 20.57 9.18 -11.40
CA ASN A 12 19.31 8.45 -11.33
C ASN A 12 18.49 8.66 -10.04
N GLN A 13 18.69 9.77 -9.32
CA GLN A 13 17.88 10.11 -8.13
C GLN A 13 16.39 10.23 -8.48
N GLU A 14 16.07 10.86 -9.60
CA GLU A 14 14.68 11.03 -10.06
C GLU A 14 13.94 9.70 -10.22
N ARG A 15 14.61 8.67 -10.75
CA ARG A 15 14.01 7.33 -10.90
C ARG A 15 13.79 6.68 -9.53
N VAL A 16 14.73 6.83 -8.61
CA VAL A 16 14.60 6.29 -7.24
C VAL A 16 13.43 6.96 -6.53
N ASP A 17 13.32 8.29 -6.64
CA ASP A 17 12.22 9.05 -6.04
C ASP A 17 10.87 8.69 -6.68
N GLN A 18 10.81 8.53 -8.00
CA GLN A 18 9.62 8.06 -8.70
C GLN A 18 9.18 6.68 -8.21
N LEU A 19 10.14 5.74 -8.07
CA LEU A 19 9.85 4.39 -7.57
C LEU A 19 9.37 4.43 -6.11
N ASN A 20 10.05 5.21 -5.27
CA ASN A 20 9.67 5.40 -3.86
C ASN A 20 8.24 5.97 -3.75
N ASN A 21 7.92 7.00 -4.52
CA ASN A 21 6.59 7.60 -4.54
C ASN A 21 5.52 6.60 -5.00
N ARG A 22 5.80 5.80 -6.03
CA ARG A 22 4.89 4.75 -6.51
C ARG A 22 4.72 3.61 -5.51
N ILE A 23 5.75 3.26 -4.74
CA ILE A 23 5.65 2.24 -3.69
C ILE A 23 4.83 2.80 -2.53
N TYR A 24 5.11 4.04 -2.14
CA TYR A 24 4.39 4.73 -1.08
C TYR A 24 2.90 4.87 -1.41
N SER A 25 2.56 5.32 -2.63
CA SER A 25 1.16 5.52 -3.05
C SER A 25 0.34 4.24 -3.03
N ARG A 26 0.97 3.06 -3.17
CA ARG A 26 0.28 1.76 -3.06
C ARG A 26 -0.09 1.39 -1.62
N ASN A 27 0.56 1.98 -0.63
CA ASN A 27 0.31 1.71 0.78
C ASN A 27 -0.67 2.71 1.41
N VAL A 28 -1.14 3.70 0.66
CA VAL A 28 -2.07 4.72 1.12
C VAL A 28 -3.46 4.40 0.55
N PRO A 29 -4.51 4.30 1.38
CA PRO A 29 -5.86 4.10 0.88
C PRO A 29 -6.33 5.33 0.09
N SER A 30 -7.24 5.13 -0.87
CA SER A 30 -7.76 6.23 -1.69
C SER A 30 -8.44 7.32 -0.86
N GLN A 31 -9.09 6.93 0.23
CA GLN A 31 -9.73 7.82 1.19
C GLN A 31 -9.46 7.37 2.64
N PRO A 32 -9.50 8.30 3.62
CA PRO A 32 -9.36 7.93 5.02
C PRO A 32 -10.44 6.91 5.42
N LEU A 33 -10.01 5.80 6.01
CA LEU A 33 -10.91 4.75 6.49
C LEU A 33 -11.47 5.10 7.87
N GLN A 34 -12.66 4.57 8.19
CA GLN A 34 -13.25 4.76 9.50
C GLN A 34 -12.36 4.13 10.59
N PRO A 35 -12.05 4.85 11.68
CA PRO A 35 -11.28 4.29 12.78
C PRO A 35 -12.11 3.25 13.54
N ASN A 36 -11.43 2.18 13.97
CA ASN A 36 -11.98 1.27 14.97
C ASN A 36 -11.67 1.82 16.36
N PHE A 37 -12.70 1.99 17.19
CA PHE A 37 -12.55 2.45 18.57
C PHE A 37 -12.59 1.26 19.52
N ASP A 38 -11.47 1.04 20.20
CA ASP A 38 -11.42 0.11 21.32
C ASP A 38 -11.62 0.86 22.63
N ILE A 39 -12.47 0.30 23.50
CA ILE A 39 -12.70 0.85 24.82
C ILE A 39 -11.51 0.49 25.72
N GLN A 40 -10.82 1.51 26.23
CA GLN A 40 -9.75 1.31 27.20
C GLN A 40 -10.35 1.01 28.60
N PRO A 41 -9.87 -0.03 29.30
CA PRO A 41 -10.34 -0.35 30.65
C PRO A 41 -9.92 0.73 31.64
N VAL A 42 -10.79 1.01 32.62
CA VAL A 42 -10.50 1.96 33.71
C VAL A 42 -10.30 1.21 35.01
N SER A 43 -9.30 1.61 35.81
CA SER A 43 -9.00 0.95 37.08
C SER A 43 -10.18 1.03 38.06
N THR A 44 -10.67 -0.13 38.49
CA THR A 44 -11.74 -0.26 39.49
C THR A 44 -11.23 -0.50 40.91
N LYS A 45 -9.90 -0.62 41.11
CA LYS A 45 -9.27 -1.04 42.38
C LYS A 45 -9.74 -0.28 43.62
N TYR A 46 -10.04 1.01 43.47
CA TYR A 46 -10.49 1.89 44.56
C TYR A 46 -11.91 2.42 44.34
N ALA A 47 -12.65 1.85 43.39
CA ALA A 47 -14.02 2.25 43.10
C ALA A 47 -14.97 1.44 43.99
N ARG A 48 -15.59 2.09 44.97
CA ARG A 48 -16.68 1.50 45.77
C ARG A 48 -18.01 2.00 45.23
N LEU A 49 -18.84 1.10 44.70
CA LEU A 49 -20.12 1.43 44.06
C LEU A 49 -19.96 2.55 43.00
N PRO A 50 -19.27 2.30 41.87
CA PRO A 50 -19.05 3.32 40.86
C PRO A 50 -20.38 3.76 40.25
N ILE A 51 -20.90 4.90 40.72
CA ILE A 51 -22.09 5.56 40.14
C ILE A 51 -21.65 6.54 39.04
N LEU A 52 -20.40 7.02 39.07
CA LEU A 52 -19.85 7.97 38.10
C LEU A 52 -18.87 7.29 37.14
N ASP A 53 -18.96 7.64 35.85
CA ASP A 53 -17.94 7.27 34.87
C ASP A 53 -16.61 7.96 35.20
N ARG A 54 -15.54 7.18 35.28
CA ARG A 54 -14.18 7.64 35.59
C ARG A 54 -13.35 7.90 34.33
N ARG A 55 -13.93 7.77 33.14
CA ARG A 55 -13.26 8.07 31.88
C ARG A 55 -12.92 9.56 31.79
N ALA A 56 -11.77 9.85 31.22
CA ALA A 56 -11.39 11.23 30.93
C ALA A 56 -12.37 11.82 29.89
N PRO A 57 -12.73 13.11 30.01
CA PRO A 57 -13.57 13.78 29.02
C PRO A 57 -12.85 13.83 27.68
N VAL A 58 -13.62 13.73 26.59
CA VAL A 58 -13.10 13.75 25.23
C VAL A 58 -12.60 15.15 24.88
N LYS A 59 -11.36 15.27 24.39
CA LYS A 59 -10.75 16.54 23.97
C LYS A 59 -10.98 16.86 22.49
N THR A 60 -11.19 15.84 21.67
CA THR A 60 -11.29 15.96 20.21
C THR A 60 -12.53 15.27 19.68
N GLU A 61 -13.28 15.97 18.85
CA GLU A 61 -14.48 15.42 18.22
C GLU A 61 -14.16 14.30 17.23
N ILE A 62 -15.08 13.34 17.12
CA ILE A 62 -15.00 12.26 16.15
C ILE A 62 -15.39 12.82 14.79
N LYS A 63 -14.48 12.72 13.81
CA LYS A 63 -14.76 13.12 12.44
C LYS A 63 -15.72 12.11 11.78
N PRO A 64 -16.85 12.54 11.21
CA PRO A 64 -17.70 11.65 10.43
C PRO A 64 -16.96 11.25 9.15
N ILE A 65 -16.88 9.95 8.88
CA ILE A 65 -16.27 9.37 7.69
C ILE A 65 -17.35 8.58 6.97
N THR A 66 -17.35 8.63 5.64
CA THR A 66 -18.30 7.89 4.81
C THR A 66 -18.10 6.38 4.95
N THR A 67 -19.18 5.62 4.83
CA THR A 67 -19.14 4.16 4.82
C THR A 67 -18.16 3.65 3.75
N PHE A 68 -17.28 2.73 4.15
CA PHE A 68 -16.34 2.10 3.22
C PHE A 68 -17.07 1.34 2.10
N ASP A 69 -16.67 1.58 0.85
CA ASP A 69 -17.14 0.85 -0.31
C ASP A 69 -15.96 0.46 -1.21
N VAL A 70 -15.85 -0.83 -1.50
CA VAL A 70 -14.79 -1.42 -2.34
C VAL A 70 -14.82 -0.91 -3.78
N THR A 71 -15.97 -0.44 -4.28
CA THR A 71 -16.07 0.09 -5.65
C THR A 71 -15.39 1.47 -5.80
N ASN A 72 -15.45 2.28 -4.74
CA ASN A 72 -15.03 3.68 -4.78
C ASN A 72 -13.72 3.93 -4.00
N ASN A 73 -13.42 3.09 -3.00
CA ASN A 73 -12.30 3.27 -2.10
C ASN A 73 -11.41 2.03 -2.09
N PHE A 74 -10.19 2.18 -2.62
CA PHE A 74 -9.18 1.15 -2.56
C PHE A 74 -8.53 1.13 -1.17
N ASN A 75 -8.53 -0.05 -0.53
CA ASN A 75 -7.84 -0.30 0.73
C ASN A 75 -6.66 -1.25 0.50
N PRO A 76 -5.40 -0.77 0.63
CA PRO A 76 -4.20 -1.61 0.51
C PRO A 76 -3.90 -2.46 1.75
N GLY A 77 -4.78 -2.42 2.77
CA GLY A 77 -4.66 -3.19 4.00
C GLY A 77 -4.77 -4.70 3.82
N ASN A 78 -4.88 -5.40 4.94
CA ASN A 78 -4.97 -6.86 4.98
C ASN A 78 -6.37 -7.38 4.61
N ALA A 79 -6.57 -8.70 4.71
CA ALA A 79 -7.83 -9.38 4.38
C ALA A 79 -9.05 -8.89 5.19
N VAL A 80 -8.87 -8.08 6.24
CA VAL A 80 -9.95 -7.55 7.07
C VAL A 80 -10.12 -6.07 6.78
N GLY A 81 -11.15 -5.74 5.99
CA GLY A 81 -11.53 -4.36 5.70
C GLY A 81 -12.19 -3.64 6.90
N PRO A 82 -12.49 -2.34 6.76
CA PRO A 82 -13.25 -1.60 7.76
C PRO A 82 -14.63 -2.24 8.02
N TRP A 83 -15.03 -2.33 9.29
CA TRP A 83 -16.33 -2.88 9.68
C TRP A 83 -17.49 -2.20 8.96
N SER A 84 -17.44 -0.88 8.76
CA SER A 84 -18.50 -0.13 8.07
C SER A 84 -18.94 -0.76 6.75
N GLY A 85 -17.99 -1.27 5.94
CA GLY A 85 -18.29 -1.89 4.65
C GLY A 85 -19.09 -3.18 4.83
N PHE A 86 -18.60 -4.09 5.68
CA PHE A 86 -19.32 -5.33 6.02
C PHE A 86 -20.70 -5.01 6.63
N SER A 87 -20.83 -3.98 7.47
CA SER A 87 -22.09 -3.62 8.16
C SER A 87 -23.17 -3.11 7.23
N SER A 88 -22.75 -2.40 6.17
CA SER A 88 -23.67 -1.83 5.19
C SER A 88 -24.17 -2.84 4.18
N LYS A 89 -23.47 -3.98 4.03
CA LYS A 89 -23.72 -5.00 3.01
C LYS A 89 -23.78 -6.41 3.63
N ILE A 90 -24.42 -6.54 4.80
CA ILE A 90 -24.52 -7.80 5.54
C ILE A 90 -25.21 -8.89 4.71
N ASP A 91 -26.25 -8.54 3.94
CA ASP A 91 -27.00 -9.51 3.14
C ASP A 91 -26.14 -10.07 1.99
N ASP A 92 -25.39 -9.20 1.31
CA ASP A 92 -24.45 -9.59 0.26
C ASP A 92 -23.36 -10.51 0.84
N GLU A 93 -22.77 -10.12 1.97
CA GLU A 93 -21.72 -10.89 2.64
C GLU A 93 -22.22 -12.23 3.18
N SER A 94 -23.47 -12.27 3.65
CA SER A 94 -24.13 -13.50 4.08
C SER A 94 -24.38 -14.43 2.88
N THR A 95 -24.72 -13.85 1.73
CA THR A 95 -24.88 -14.58 0.46
C THR A 95 -23.55 -15.13 -0.03
N LEU A 96 -22.50 -14.30 -0.04
CA LEU A 96 -21.13 -14.68 -0.44
C LEU A 96 -20.56 -15.78 0.46
N ARG A 97 -20.91 -15.78 1.76
CA ARG A 97 -20.55 -16.82 2.73
C ARG A 97 -21.52 -18.01 2.75
N SER A 98 -22.54 -18.02 1.90
CA SER A 98 -23.54 -19.08 1.80
C SER A 98 -24.28 -19.37 3.12
N GLN A 99 -24.45 -18.38 3.98
CA GLN A 99 -25.04 -18.57 5.32
C GLN A 99 -26.53 -18.87 5.31
N PHE A 100 -27.23 -18.57 4.20
CA PHE A 100 -28.66 -18.83 4.06
C PHE A 100 -29.00 -20.30 3.80
N PHE A 101 -28.03 -21.12 3.37
CA PHE A 101 -28.25 -22.53 3.09
C PHE A 101 -27.79 -23.40 4.26
N ALA A 102 -28.49 -24.50 4.50
CA ALA A 102 -28.07 -25.49 5.49
C ALA A 102 -26.74 -26.14 5.06
N LEU A 103 -25.95 -26.57 6.05
CA LEU A 103 -24.72 -27.33 5.81
C LEU A 103 -25.05 -28.66 5.13
N GLN A 104 -24.77 -28.75 3.83
CA GLN A 104 -24.98 -29.94 3.01
C GLN A 104 -23.77 -30.15 2.09
N SER A 105 -23.42 -31.40 1.79
CA SER A 105 -22.33 -31.72 0.85
C SER A 105 -22.82 -31.69 -0.60
N SER A 106 -23.38 -30.57 -1.04
CA SER A 106 -23.85 -30.37 -2.43
C SER A 106 -23.41 -29.01 -2.98
N ASP A 107 -23.45 -28.85 -4.30
CA ASP A 107 -23.06 -27.61 -4.98
C ASP A 107 -23.86 -26.38 -4.51
N GLN A 108 -25.07 -26.60 -3.98
CA GLN A 108 -25.92 -25.54 -3.43
C GLN A 108 -25.42 -24.97 -2.08
N SER A 109 -24.41 -25.59 -1.47
CA SER A 109 -23.81 -25.12 -0.21
C SER A 109 -22.77 -24.01 -0.40
N VAL A 110 -22.36 -23.73 -1.64
CA VAL A 110 -21.31 -22.75 -1.95
C VAL A 110 -21.86 -21.65 -2.85
N TYR A 111 -21.42 -20.42 -2.62
CA TYR A 111 -21.78 -19.29 -3.46
C TYR A 111 -21.08 -19.42 -4.82
N ILE A 112 -21.89 -19.51 -5.88
CA ILE A 112 -21.41 -19.54 -7.26
C ILE A 112 -21.78 -18.20 -7.90
N PRO A 113 -20.79 -17.40 -8.35
CA PRO A 113 -21.05 -16.15 -9.04
C PRO A 113 -21.85 -16.36 -10.32
N SER A 114 -22.56 -15.32 -10.78
CA SER A 114 -23.29 -15.39 -12.05
C SER A 114 -22.32 -15.63 -13.22
N THR A 115 -22.78 -16.31 -14.27
CA THR A 115 -21.99 -16.55 -15.50
C THR A 115 -21.62 -15.26 -16.25
N ASN A 116 -22.24 -14.13 -15.89
CA ASN A 116 -21.93 -12.80 -16.42
C ASN A 116 -21.00 -11.99 -15.51
N SER A 117 -20.56 -12.54 -14.38
CA SER A 117 -19.63 -11.87 -13.48
C SER A 117 -18.22 -11.76 -14.09
N ASP A 118 -17.43 -10.81 -13.59
CA ASP A 118 -16.05 -10.59 -14.02
C ASP A 118 -15.14 -11.81 -13.83
N LEU A 119 -15.51 -12.74 -12.92
CA LEU A 119 -14.78 -14.00 -12.74
C LEU A 119 -14.85 -14.89 -13.98
N TYR A 120 -15.98 -14.90 -14.68
CA TYR A 120 -16.22 -15.75 -15.86
C TYR A 120 -16.13 -14.97 -17.18
N LYS A 121 -16.43 -13.68 -17.16
CA LYS A 121 -16.38 -12.78 -18.33
C LYS A 121 -15.56 -11.53 -17.96
N PRO A 122 -14.23 -11.64 -17.89
CA PRO A 122 -13.40 -10.48 -17.59
C PRO A 122 -13.59 -9.42 -18.67
N SER A 123 -14.05 -8.23 -18.28
CA SER A 123 -14.01 -7.06 -19.15
C SER A 123 -12.57 -6.57 -19.22
N VAL A 124 -11.76 -7.25 -20.03
CA VAL A 124 -10.46 -6.72 -20.41
C VAL A 124 -10.76 -5.63 -21.42
N GLU A 125 -10.70 -4.37 -20.98
CA GLU A 125 -10.52 -3.28 -21.94
C GLU A 125 -9.24 -3.61 -22.70
N GLU A 126 -9.37 -4.06 -23.96
CA GLU A 126 -8.26 -4.06 -24.89
C GLU A 126 -7.81 -2.61 -25.00
N LYS A 127 -6.81 -2.23 -24.20
CA LYS A 127 -6.09 -0.99 -24.39
C LYS A 127 -5.43 -1.07 -25.77
N ARG A 128 -6.18 -0.62 -26.77
CA ARG A 128 -5.67 -0.30 -28.10
C ARG A 128 -4.55 0.72 -27.91
N ASP A 129 -3.41 0.36 -28.47
CA ASP A 129 -2.19 1.16 -28.59
C ASP A 129 -1.82 1.94 -27.32
N VAL A 130 -1.47 1.22 -26.25
CA VAL A 130 -0.41 1.79 -25.41
C VAL A 130 0.84 1.75 -26.28
N SER A 131 1.10 2.85 -26.99
CA SER A 131 2.46 3.22 -27.33
C SER A 131 3.15 3.33 -25.96
N GLU A 132 3.70 2.21 -25.50
CA GLU A 132 4.64 2.12 -24.40
C GLU A 132 6.02 2.32 -25.04
N PRO A 133 6.44 3.56 -25.36
CA PRO A 133 7.73 3.78 -25.98
C PRO A 133 8.84 3.15 -25.15
N LEU A 134 8.67 3.10 -23.82
CA LEU A 134 9.66 2.59 -22.88
C LEU A 134 9.82 1.06 -22.86
N ILE A 135 8.83 0.27 -23.31
CA ILE A 135 8.95 -1.20 -23.29
C ILE A 135 9.90 -1.69 -24.39
N PHE A 136 9.90 -1.02 -25.54
CA PHE A 136 10.75 -1.35 -26.68
C PHE A 136 11.95 -0.41 -26.84
N ASN A 137 12.01 0.67 -26.08
CA ASN A 137 13.23 1.46 -25.96
C ASN A 137 14.28 0.62 -25.24
N GLN A 138 15.18 0.03 -26.02
CA GLN A 138 16.52 -0.23 -25.52
C GLN A 138 17.11 1.14 -25.18
N GLU A 139 17.21 1.45 -23.89
CA GLU A 139 18.12 2.48 -23.44
C GLU A 139 19.49 2.11 -24.01
N ALA A 140 19.94 2.86 -25.01
CA ALA A 140 21.33 2.81 -25.38
C ALA A 140 22.06 3.24 -24.12
N TYR A 141 22.65 2.27 -23.41
CA TYR A 141 23.73 2.54 -22.47
C TYR A 141 24.85 3.12 -23.33
N SER A 142 24.74 4.40 -23.70
CA SER A 142 25.86 5.14 -24.21
C SER A 142 26.92 4.93 -23.14
N LYS A 143 28.08 4.38 -23.53
CA LYS A 143 29.27 4.41 -22.68
C LYS A 143 29.29 5.82 -22.10
N PRO A 144 29.23 5.98 -20.77
CA PRO A 144 29.01 7.30 -20.22
C PRO A 144 30.20 8.16 -20.68
N GLN A 145 29.92 9.13 -21.56
CA GLN A 145 30.84 10.24 -21.83
C GLN A 145 30.87 11.21 -20.65
N THR A 146 29.99 11.01 -19.67
CA THR A 146 30.06 11.57 -18.34
C THR A 146 30.93 10.68 -17.43
N PRO A 147 31.64 11.25 -16.43
CA PRO A 147 32.35 10.43 -15.45
C PRO A 147 31.37 9.41 -14.87
N ARG A 148 31.80 8.14 -14.78
CA ARG A 148 31.05 7.05 -14.13
C ARG A 148 30.27 7.63 -12.95
N CYS A 149 28.96 7.40 -12.93
CA CYS A 149 28.01 7.84 -11.90
C CYS A 149 28.34 7.36 -10.45
N LEU A 150 29.47 6.67 -10.31
CA LEU A 150 30.10 6.12 -9.12
C LEU A 150 31.62 6.18 -9.36
N TYR A 151 32.19 7.39 -9.42
CA TYR A 151 33.64 7.54 -9.45
C TYR A 151 34.20 7.21 -8.06
N GLY A 152 34.81 6.03 -7.91
CA GLY A 152 35.43 5.57 -6.66
C GLY A 152 34.59 4.65 -5.76
N MET A 153 33.45 4.12 -6.24
CA MET A 153 32.64 3.12 -5.51
C MET A 153 32.26 1.97 -6.44
N GLY A 154 31.94 0.79 -5.89
CA GLY A 154 31.44 -0.32 -6.69
C GLY A 154 32.52 -1.19 -7.34
N GLY A 155 33.81 -0.87 -7.16
CA GLY A 155 34.93 -1.47 -7.91
C GLY A 155 35.70 -2.59 -7.19
N ASP A 156 35.41 -2.81 -5.90
CA ASP A 156 36.18 -3.76 -5.08
C ASP A 156 35.69 -5.20 -5.29
N ILE A 157 36.63 -6.16 -5.21
CA ILE A 157 36.35 -7.60 -5.39
C ILE A 157 35.54 -8.16 -4.21
N PHE A 158 35.75 -7.61 -3.01
CA PHE A 158 35.06 -7.99 -1.77
C PHE A 158 34.59 -6.74 -1.01
N ASN A 159 33.55 -6.89 -0.17
CA ASN A 159 32.96 -5.79 0.61
C ASN A 159 32.48 -4.60 -0.24
N ASN A 160 31.92 -4.90 -1.40
CA ASN A 160 31.39 -3.92 -2.34
C ASN A 160 29.99 -3.38 -1.97
N ASP A 161 29.77 -3.12 -0.67
CA ASP A 161 28.53 -2.51 -0.20
C ASP A 161 28.59 -1.01 -0.48
N SER A 162 27.84 -0.59 -1.50
CA SER A 162 27.74 0.81 -1.92
C SER A 162 27.26 1.74 -0.80
N ARG A 163 26.50 1.22 0.18
CA ARG A 163 26.03 2.01 1.32
C ARG A 163 27.15 2.34 2.31
N GLN A 164 28.07 1.41 2.54
CA GLN A 164 29.24 1.60 3.41
C GLN A 164 30.34 2.41 2.72
N GLN A 165 30.59 2.15 1.44
CA GLN A 165 31.53 2.94 0.64
C GLN A 165 31.11 4.41 0.58
N LEU A 166 29.81 4.70 0.48
CA LEU A 166 29.26 6.06 0.50
C LEU A 166 29.38 6.72 1.87
N LYS A 167 29.16 5.98 2.96
CA LYS A 167 29.37 6.47 4.32
C LYS A 167 30.84 6.79 4.62
N ASN A 168 31.76 6.00 4.07
CA ASN A 168 33.21 6.14 4.29
C ASN A 168 33.87 7.15 3.33
N TYR A 169 33.12 7.68 2.37
CA TYR A 169 33.61 8.66 1.42
C TYR A 169 33.87 10.00 2.13
N LYS A 170 35.14 10.37 2.27
CA LYS A 170 35.56 11.70 2.70
C LYS A 170 35.77 12.56 1.46
N GLY A 171 34.89 13.53 1.24
CA GLY A 171 35.14 14.57 0.24
C GLY A 171 36.44 15.31 0.59
N VAL A 172 37.29 15.51 -0.41
CA VAL A 172 38.48 16.38 -0.31
C VAL A 172 38.04 17.84 -0.44
#